data_AF-A0A927P658-F1
#
_entry.id   AF-A0A927P658-F1
#
_cell.length_a   1.000
_cell.length_b   1.000
_cell.length_c   1.000
_cell.angle_alpha   90.00
_cell.angle_beta   90.00
_cell.angle_gamma   90.00
#
_symmetry.space_group_name_H-M   'P 1'
#
loop_
_entity.id
_entity.type
_entity.pdbx_description
1 polymer ?
#
loop_
_entity_poly.entity_id
_entity_poly.type
_entity_poly.pdbx_seq_one_letter_code
_entity_poly.pdbx_strand_id
1 'polypeptide(L)'
;MKIGIMGGTLDPVHRGHVDIALKVMKEMALDRVMLLPAGDPPHKGKTTPKLDRMRMAQIAASEHPGFFASDMEISREGTTYTVDTLTQLTQAQPEVEWVYIVGADTLDVLDSWRSFVKVAGMCTFAAVGRPGNDAARIRHRADELARQYGAKIVIMDFDGPDISSTEIRRCVAEGLSVNHLVPDGVAAYIKEQGLYLCAYNEDKIIEKLRKHISKHRLEHTMGVAFTAKRLAERFGVDPARAYLAGLLHDCAKGMEYKDMCKLVKDSVPDADASEMESRAVLHAPAGMVVARNKYGVRDPQILSAIRRHTLGGPDMTPMEALIYVADFIEPGRKPFPGLEKARKAAEEDIYAALRICAELSSEYVSQQGLPVHPRTQAMLDTIQ
;
A
#
# COMPACT_ATOMS: atom_id res chain seq x y z
N MET A 1 37.39 -11.09 -3.32
CA MET A 1 35.92 -11.29 -3.32
C MET A 1 35.28 -10.06 -3.92
N LYS A 2 34.27 -10.19 -4.76
CA LYS A 2 33.59 -9.08 -5.44
C LYS A 2 32.11 -9.06 -5.08
N ILE A 3 31.62 -7.97 -4.51
CA ILE A 3 30.25 -7.85 -4.01
C ILE A 3 29.53 -6.69 -4.71
N GLY A 4 28.37 -6.98 -5.29
CA GLY A 4 27.46 -5.98 -5.84
C GLY A 4 26.62 -5.31 -4.76
N ILE A 5 26.35 -4.02 -4.90
CA ILE A 5 25.42 -3.25 -4.06
C ILE A 5 24.27 -2.80 -4.96
N MET A 6 23.08 -3.35 -4.72
CA MET A 6 21.83 -2.86 -5.30
C MET A 6 21.15 -1.93 -4.29
N GLY A 7 21.58 -0.66 -4.30
CA GLY A 7 21.07 0.37 -3.40
C GLY A 7 19.80 1.04 -3.92
N GLY A 8 18.95 1.50 -3.01
CA GLY A 8 17.80 2.32 -3.37
C GLY A 8 16.73 2.33 -2.30
N THR A 9 15.64 3.06 -2.52
CA THR A 9 14.51 3.03 -1.58
C THR A 9 13.89 1.64 -1.49
N LEU A 10 13.84 0.91 -2.60
CA LEU A 10 13.23 -0.43 -2.68
C LEU A 10 11.81 -0.45 -2.09
N ASP A 11 10.92 0.38 -2.66
CA ASP A 11 9.58 0.64 -2.11
C ASP A 11 8.43 0.36 -3.10
N PRO A 12 8.21 -0.91 -3.49
CA PRO A 12 8.92 -2.11 -3.01
C PRO A 12 10.13 -2.50 -3.87
N VAL A 13 10.96 -3.42 -3.38
CA VAL A 13 11.85 -4.23 -4.25
C VAL A 13 10.98 -5.00 -5.25
N HIS A 14 11.47 -5.16 -6.48
CA HIS A 14 10.68 -5.71 -7.58
C HIS A 14 11.55 -6.51 -8.54
N ARG A 15 10.93 -7.28 -9.44
CA ARG A 15 11.62 -8.18 -10.38
C ARG A 15 12.66 -7.43 -11.20
N GLY A 16 12.39 -6.19 -11.60
CA GLY A 16 13.40 -5.38 -12.28
C GLY A 16 14.69 -5.13 -11.48
N HIS A 17 14.62 -4.93 -10.16
CA HIS A 17 15.83 -4.81 -9.34
C HIS A 17 16.60 -6.13 -9.29
N VAL A 18 15.88 -7.25 -9.16
CA VAL A 18 16.44 -8.60 -9.08
C VAL A 18 17.09 -9.00 -10.40
N ASP A 19 16.40 -8.82 -11.53
CA ASP A 19 16.87 -9.19 -12.86
C ASP A 19 18.16 -8.44 -13.22
N ILE A 20 18.19 -7.15 -12.91
CA ILE A 20 19.39 -6.32 -13.08
C ILE A 20 20.53 -6.88 -12.22
N ALA A 21 20.29 -7.10 -10.93
CA ALA A 21 21.30 -7.60 -10.02
C ALA A 21 21.85 -8.98 -10.44
N LEU A 22 20.99 -9.90 -10.92
CA LEU A 22 21.40 -11.22 -11.40
C LEU A 22 22.27 -11.14 -12.66
N LYS A 23 21.89 -10.29 -13.63
CA LYS A 23 22.68 -10.11 -14.86
C LYS A 23 24.04 -9.49 -14.58
N VAL A 24 24.10 -8.43 -13.76
CA VAL A 24 25.38 -7.82 -13.33
C VAL A 24 26.23 -8.83 -12.55
N MET A 25 25.60 -9.62 -11.66
CA MET A 25 26.29 -10.68 -10.92
C MET A 25 26.99 -11.66 -11.86
N LYS A 26 26.32 -12.07 -12.93
CA LYS A 26 26.89 -12.96 -13.95
C LYS A 26 27.99 -12.28 -14.77
N GLU A 27 27.73 -11.12 -15.34
CA GLU A 27 28.64 -10.44 -16.28
C GLU A 27 29.92 -9.92 -15.62
N MET A 28 29.81 -9.43 -14.38
CA MET A 28 30.97 -8.91 -13.63
C MET A 28 31.63 -9.96 -12.72
N ALA A 29 31.14 -11.21 -12.77
CA ALA A 29 31.55 -12.31 -11.90
C ALA A 29 31.54 -11.90 -10.42
N LEU A 30 30.41 -11.36 -9.95
CA LEU A 30 30.22 -11.04 -8.54
C LEU A 30 30.01 -12.34 -7.75
N ASP A 31 30.63 -12.44 -6.58
CA ASP A 31 30.43 -13.56 -5.66
C ASP A 31 29.04 -13.48 -5.00
N ARG A 32 28.60 -12.25 -4.69
CA ARG A 32 27.32 -11.96 -4.02
C ARG A 32 26.75 -10.61 -4.43
N VAL A 33 25.44 -10.42 -4.20
CA VAL A 33 24.78 -9.11 -4.30
C VAL A 33 24.10 -8.76 -2.98
N MET A 34 24.38 -7.56 -2.48
CA MET A 34 23.73 -6.92 -1.35
C MET A 34 22.57 -6.05 -1.82
N LEU A 35 21.34 -6.42 -1.46
CA LEU A 35 20.21 -5.50 -1.51
C LEU A 35 20.33 -4.53 -0.33
N LEU A 36 20.38 -3.23 -0.62
CA LEU A 36 20.60 -2.19 0.39
C LEU A 36 19.43 -1.19 0.38
N PRO A 37 18.34 -1.48 1.13
CA PRO A 37 17.24 -0.54 1.32
C PRO A 37 17.75 0.73 2.02
N ALA A 38 17.47 1.89 1.43
CA ALA A 38 17.87 3.17 1.99
C ALA A 38 17.20 3.42 3.34
N GLY A 39 17.88 4.12 4.26
CA GLY A 39 17.34 4.55 5.55
C GLY A 39 16.29 5.64 5.38
N ASP A 40 16.64 6.88 5.73
CA ASP A 40 15.87 8.08 5.39
C ASP A 40 16.54 8.80 4.22
N PRO A 41 16.17 8.49 2.96
CA PRO A 41 16.76 9.17 1.82
C PRO A 41 16.36 10.65 1.81
N PRO A 42 17.30 11.60 1.73
CA PRO A 42 17.03 13.04 1.87
C PRO A 42 16.13 13.62 0.76
N HIS A 43 16.05 12.92 -0.37
CA HIS A 43 15.40 13.39 -1.60
C HIS A 43 14.08 12.69 -1.91
N LYS A 44 13.54 11.86 -1.01
CA LYS A 44 12.20 11.28 -1.18
C LYS A 44 11.25 11.75 -0.09
N GLY A 45 10.00 11.99 -0.50
CA GLY A 45 8.90 12.31 0.42
C GLY A 45 8.52 11.10 1.29
N LYS A 46 7.21 10.93 1.57
CA LYS A 46 6.72 9.80 2.36
C LYS A 46 7.02 8.48 1.65
N THR A 47 7.75 7.61 2.32
CA THR A 47 8.02 6.23 1.90
C THR A 47 7.37 5.26 2.87
N THR A 48 7.19 4.02 2.44
CA THR A 48 6.75 2.92 3.31
C THR A 48 7.73 2.78 4.50
N PRO A 49 7.24 2.41 5.70
CA PRO A 49 8.09 2.25 6.88
C PRO A 49 9.37 1.45 6.58
N LYS A 50 10.49 1.90 7.16
CA LYS A 50 11.83 1.32 6.92
C LYS A 50 11.83 -0.21 7.09
N LEU A 51 11.17 -0.71 8.13
CA LEU A 51 11.14 -2.14 8.46
C LEU A 51 10.41 -2.97 7.40
N ASP A 52 9.32 -2.46 6.81
CA ASP A 52 8.62 -3.14 5.72
C ASP A 52 9.49 -3.23 4.47
N ARG A 53 10.20 -2.15 4.12
CA ARG A 53 11.13 -2.13 2.98
C ARG A 53 12.29 -3.11 3.22
N MET A 54 12.82 -3.15 4.44
CA MET A 54 13.83 -4.13 4.83
C MET A 54 13.30 -5.56 4.71
N ARG A 55 12.07 -5.81 5.19
CA ARG A 55 11.46 -7.14 5.15
C ARG A 55 11.24 -7.63 3.72
N MET A 56 10.72 -6.77 2.84
CA MET A 56 10.58 -7.09 1.42
C MET A 56 11.93 -7.38 0.76
N ALA A 57 12.99 -6.63 1.09
CA ALA A 57 14.34 -6.91 0.58
C ALA A 57 14.91 -8.24 1.10
N GLN A 58 14.68 -8.60 2.37
CA GLN A 58 15.07 -9.90 2.91
C GLN A 58 14.37 -11.05 2.19
N ILE A 59 13.07 -10.92 1.95
CA ILE A 59 12.28 -11.92 1.21
C ILE A 59 12.86 -12.08 -0.20
N ALA A 60 13.01 -10.97 -0.95
CA ALA A 60 13.58 -11.02 -2.30
C ALA A 60 14.99 -11.62 -2.32
N ALA A 61 15.84 -11.30 -1.34
CA ALA A 61 17.18 -11.89 -1.26
C ALA A 61 17.15 -13.40 -0.96
N SER A 62 16.21 -13.87 -0.13
CA SER A 62 16.12 -15.30 0.24
C SER A 62 15.69 -16.21 -0.91
N GLU A 63 15.04 -15.65 -1.93
CA GLU A 63 14.60 -16.39 -3.13
C GLU A 63 15.73 -16.61 -4.15
N HIS A 64 16.90 -15.96 -3.96
CA HIS A 64 17.99 -15.98 -4.94
C HIS A 64 19.35 -16.32 -4.31
N PRO A 65 19.97 -17.46 -4.68
CA PRO A 65 21.32 -17.78 -4.26
C PRO A 65 22.32 -16.67 -4.61
N GLY A 66 23.18 -16.32 -3.65
CA GLY A 66 24.16 -15.24 -3.80
C GLY A 66 23.64 -13.87 -3.36
N PHE A 67 22.35 -13.71 -3.09
CA PHE A 67 21.79 -12.45 -2.60
C PHE A 67 21.81 -12.39 -1.06
N PHE A 68 21.83 -11.18 -0.51
CA PHE A 68 21.53 -10.90 0.88
C PHE A 68 21.01 -9.49 1.04
N ALA A 69 20.21 -9.23 2.08
CA ALA A 69 19.77 -7.88 2.41
C ALA A 69 20.61 -7.32 3.58
N SER A 70 20.92 -6.03 3.54
CA SER A 70 21.65 -5.33 4.60
C SER A 70 20.78 -4.24 5.22
N ASP A 71 20.71 -4.23 6.54
CA ASP A 71 19.98 -3.25 7.36
C ASP A 71 20.84 -2.01 7.71
N MET A 72 22.08 -1.93 7.22
CA MET A 72 23.04 -0.91 7.63
C MET A 72 22.55 0.54 7.43
N GLU A 73 21.74 0.81 6.41
CA GLU A 73 21.09 2.13 6.30
C GLU A 73 19.80 2.26 7.11
N ILE A 74 19.07 1.15 7.27
CA ILE A 74 17.80 1.10 8.00
C ILE A 74 18.02 1.40 9.49
N SER A 75 19.10 0.84 10.05
CA SER A 75 19.48 0.95 11.46
C SER A 75 20.15 2.28 11.81
N ARG A 76 20.43 3.16 10.83
CA ARG A 76 21.00 4.49 11.07
C ARG A 76 19.91 5.53 11.29
N GLU A 77 20.14 6.39 12.28
CA GLU A 77 19.32 7.58 12.52
C GLU A 77 19.69 8.72 11.56
N GLY A 78 18.68 9.47 11.15
CA GLY A 78 18.85 10.62 10.26
C GLY A 78 19.13 10.24 8.81
N THR A 79 19.52 11.24 8.04
CA THR A 79 19.77 11.14 6.60
C THR A 79 20.94 10.19 6.31
N THR A 80 20.72 9.20 5.44
CA THR A 80 21.78 8.28 5.00
C THR A 80 22.43 8.75 3.69
N TYR A 81 23.75 8.64 3.60
CA TYR A 81 24.53 8.96 2.40
C TYR A 81 25.39 7.78 1.97
N THR A 82 25.49 7.58 0.65
CA THR A 82 26.29 6.50 0.07
C THR A 82 27.77 6.55 0.45
N VAL A 83 28.34 7.76 0.66
CA VAL A 83 29.73 7.89 1.12
C VAL A 83 29.94 7.27 2.50
N ASP A 84 28.99 7.43 3.41
CA ASP A 84 29.09 6.90 4.77
C ASP A 84 28.97 5.36 4.73
N THR A 85 28.04 4.85 3.92
CA THR A 85 27.83 3.42 3.64
C THR A 85 29.10 2.77 3.08
N LEU A 86 29.67 3.30 2.00
CA LEU A 86 30.86 2.73 1.36
C LEU A 86 32.10 2.87 2.24
N THR A 87 32.22 3.96 3.01
CA THR A 87 33.32 4.11 3.98
C THR A 87 33.29 3.00 5.01
N GLN A 88 32.13 2.72 5.60
CA GLN A 88 31.98 1.65 6.58
C GLN A 88 32.27 0.27 5.97
N LEU A 89 31.76 -0.02 4.77
CA LEU A 89 31.98 -1.30 4.09
C LEU A 89 33.45 -1.52 3.73
N THR A 90 34.10 -0.52 3.15
CA THR A 90 35.52 -0.60 2.74
C THR A 90 36.47 -0.67 3.93
N GLN A 91 36.13 -0.03 5.06
CA GLN A 91 36.91 -0.15 6.29
C GLN A 91 36.75 -1.53 6.94
N ALA A 92 35.53 -2.09 6.93
CA ALA A 92 35.25 -3.39 7.52
C ALA A 92 35.77 -4.57 6.68
N GLN A 93 35.81 -4.41 5.35
CA GLN A 93 36.21 -5.44 4.38
C GLN A 93 37.12 -4.83 3.29
N PRO A 94 38.37 -4.48 3.60
CA PRO A 94 39.28 -3.80 2.67
C PRO A 94 39.68 -4.65 1.46
N GLU A 95 39.57 -5.97 1.55
CA GLU A 95 39.86 -6.92 0.47
C GLU A 95 38.68 -7.15 -0.49
N VAL A 96 37.51 -6.59 -0.19
CA VAL A 96 36.32 -6.72 -1.05
C VAL A 96 36.32 -5.65 -2.12
N GLU A 97 36.16 -6.09 -3.37
CA GLU A 97 35.89 -5.21 -4.50
C GLU A 97 34.39 -4.89 -4.55
N TRP A 98 34.04 -3.63 -4.28
CA TRP A 98 32.65 -3.16 -4.29
C TRP A 98 32.22 -2.72 -5.68
N VAL A 99 31.08 -3.26 -6.14
CA VAL A 99 30.42 -2.86 -7.38
C VAL A 99 29.06 -2.23 -7.06
N TYR A 100 28.89 -0.93 -7.27
CA TYR A 100 27.62 -0.26 -7.04
C TYR A 100 26.77 -0.31 -8.30
N ILE A 101 25.61 -0.98 -8.23
CA ILE A 101 24.72 -1.18 -9.37
C ILE A 101 23.75 0.01 -9.43
N VAL A 102 23.74 0.71 -10.56
CA VAL A 102 22.91 1.89 -10.78
C VAL A 102 22.22 1.84 -12.15
N GLY A 103 21.05 2.45 -12.25
CA GLY A 103 20.48 2.77 -13.56
C GLY A 103 21.33 3.83 -14.27
N ALA A 104 21.43 3.76 -15.59
CA ALA A 104 22.20 4.70 -16.38
C ALA A 104 21.69 6.14 -16.23
N ASP A 105 20.41 6.34 -15.89
CA ASP A 105 19.82 7.63 -15.53
C ASP A 105 20.46 8.25 -14.28
N THR A 106 21.02 7.44 -13.39
CA THR A 106 21.72 7.93 -12.18
C THR A 106 23.05 8.61 -12.53
N LEU A 107 23.67 8.30 -13.69
CA LEU A 107 24.93 8.93 -14.11
C LEU A 107 24.78 10.45 -14.31
N ASP A 108 23.59 10.91 -14.69
CA ASP A 108 23.30 12.32 -14.92
C ASP A 108 23.37 13.16 -13.61
N VAL A 109 23.20 12.51 -12.45
CA VAL A 109 23.20 13.16 -11.12
C VAL A 109 24.24 12.57 -10.17
N LEU A 110 25.13 11.71 -10.65
CA LEU A 110 26.03 10.94 -9.79
C LEU A 110 27.07 11.83 -9.09
N ASP A 111 27.55 12.86 -9.79
CA ASP A 111 28.44 13.90 -9.26
C ASP A 111 27.78 14.83 -8.23
N SER A 112 26.44 14.83 -8.12
CA SER A 112 25.73 15.53 -7.06
C SER A 112 25.71 14.76 -5.74
N TRP A 113 26.20 13.52 -5.71
CA TRP A 113 26.26 12.72 -4.48
C TRP A 113 27.24 13.33 -3.48
N ARG A 114 26.89 13.29 -2.20
CA ARG A 114 27.72 13.84 -1.13
C ARG A 114 29.11 13.20 -1.15
N SER A 115 30.15 14.04 -1.27
CA SER A 115 31.55 13.60 -1.37
C SER A 115 31.80 12.61 -2.51
N PHE A 116 31.22 12.85 -3.70
CA PHE A 116 31.31 11.92 -4.84
C PHE A 116 32.74 11.48 -5.17
N VAL A 117 33.75 12.36 -5.10
CA VAL A 117 35.16 11.98 -5.31
C VAL A 117 35.59 10.80 -4.41
N LYS A 118 35.15 10.77 -3.15
CA LYS A 118 35.41 9.64 -2.25
C LYS A 118 34.66 8.39 -2.69
N VAL A 119 33.37 8.54 -3.04
CA VAL A 119 32.52 7.44 -3.52
C VAL A 119 33.13 6.78 -4.76
N ALA A 120 33.56 7.59 -5.74
CA ALA A 120 34.21 7.18 -6.98
C ALA A 120 35.50 6.37 -6.73
N GLY A 121 36.24 6.67 -5.66
CA GLY A 121 37.43 5.93 -5.27
C GLY A 121 37.16 4.61 -4.52
N MET A 122 35.96 4.41 -3.99
CA MET A 122 35.62 3.27 -3.12
C MET A 122 34.92 2.11 -3.84
N CYS A 123 34.42 2.33 -5.07
CA CYS A 123 33.67 1.29 -5.79
C CYS A 123 33.80 1.44 -7.32
N THR A 124 33.41 0.39 -8.03
CA THR A 124 33.12 0.44 -9.46
C THR A 124 31.62 0.56 -9.67
N PHE A 125 31.15 1.44 -10.55
CA PHE A 125 29.73 1.53 -10.90
C PHE A 125 29.41 0.58 -12.05
N ALA A 126 28.38 -0.25 -11.89
CA ALA A 126 27.74 -0.97 -12.98
C ALA A 126 26.52 -0.16 -13.44
N ALA A 127 26.63 0.51 -14.58
CA ALA A 127 25.58 1.36 -15.14
C ALA A 127 24.71 0.57 -16.12
N VAL A 128 23.43 0.43 -15.80
CA VAL A 128 22.49 -0.41 -16.55
C VAL A 128 21.52 0.44 -17.35
N GLY A 129 21.43 0.20 -18.65
CA GLY A 129 20.54 0.92 -19.54
C GLY A 129 19.05 0.66 -19.25
N ARG A 130 18.20 1.46 -19.89
CA ARG A 130 16.75 1.23 -19.95
C ARG A 130 16.30 1.32 -21.41
N PRO A 131 15.22 0.63 -21.79
CA PRO A 131 14.67 0.73 -23.13
C PRO A 131 14.43 2.19 -23.53
N GLY A 132 14.97 2.60 -24.67
CA GLY A 132 14.86 3.97 -25.18
C GLY A 132 15.94 4.95 -24.73
N ASN A 133 16.90 4.52 -23.89
CA ASN A 133 18.04 5.37 -23.53
C ASN A 133 19.01 5.55 -24.71
N ASP A 134 19.60 6.75 -24.81
CA ASP A 134 20.67 7.04 -25.77
C ASP A 134 22.02 6.52 -25.27
N ALA A 135 22.49 5.42 -25.86
CA ALA A 135 23.76 4.80 -25.51
C ALA A 135 24.98 5.72 -25.72
N ALA A 136 24.94 6.64 -26.68
CA ALA A 136 26.02 7.59 -26.90
C ALA A 136 26.08 8.62 -25.76
N ARG A 137 24.91 9.11 -25.31
CA ARG A 137 24.80 9.99 -24.15
C ARG A 137 25.33 9.34 -22.87
N ILE A 138 24.95 8.08 -22.62
CA ILE A 138 25.41 7.32 -21.45
C ILE A 138 26.94 7.18 -21.46
N ARG A 139 27.52 6.77 -22.61
CA ARG A 139 28.99 6.66 -22.76
C ARG A 139 29.68 7.98 -22.51
N HIS A 140 29.20 9.06 -23.13
CA HIS A 140 29.77 10.39 -22.94
C HIS A 140 29.78 10.80 -21.46
N ARG A 141 28.65 10.59 -20.74
CA ARG A 141 28.56 10.93 -19.32
C ARG A 141 29.48 10.06 -18.45
N ALA A 142 29.61 8.78 -18.74
CA ALA A 142 30.54 7.90 -18.05
C ALA A 142 32.01 8.34 -18.25
N ASP A 143 32.40 8.67 -19.48
CA ASP A 143 33.75 9.15 -19.82
C ASP A 143 34.08 10.50 -19.16
N GLU A 144 33.08 11.38 -19.02
CA GLU A 144 33.21 12.63 -18.28
C GLU A 144 33.46 12.38 -16.80
N LEU A 145 32.63 11.56 -16.14
CA LEU A 145 32.77 11.23 -14.72
C LEU A 145 34.10 10.52 -14.43
N ALA A 146 34.55 9.64 -15.33
CA ALA A 146 35.84 8.97 -15.23
C ALA A 146 37.01 9.96 -15.31
N ARG A 147 37.00 10.89 -16.28
CA ARG A 147 38.06 11.89 -16.46
C ARG A 147 38.11 12.91 -15.32
N GLN A 148 36.95 13.38 -14.86
CA GLN A 148 36.89 14.48 -13.89
C GLN A 148 37.03 14.01 -12.44
N TYR A 149 36.48 12.84 -12.11
CA TYR A 149 36.40 12.36 -10.72
C TYR A 149 37.15 11.04 -10.49
N GLY A 150 37.75 10.44 -11.52
CA GLY A 150 38.41 9.14 -11.42
C GLY A 150 37.44 7.97 -11.23
N ALA A 151 36.16 8.17 -11.56
CA ALA A 151 35.13 7.15 -11.38
C ALA A 151 35.36 5.95 -12.29
N LYS A 152 35.33 4.74 -11.73
CA LYS A 152 35.33 3.49 -12.50
C LYS A 152 33.89 3.14 -12.84
N ILE A 153 33.52 3.22 -14.12
CA ILE A 153 32.16 2.96 -14.59
C ILE A 153 32.21 1.90 -15.68
N VAL A 154 31.44 0.83 -15.52
CA VAL A 154 31.22 -0.20 -16.53
C VAL A 154 29.77 -0.09 -17.00
N ILE A 155 29.57 0.17 -18.28
CA ILE A 155 28.24 0.22 -18.90
C ILE A 155 27.89 -1.21 -19.31
N MET A 156 26.77 -1.73 -18.81
CA MET A 156 26.29 -3.06 -19.17
C MET A 156 25.74 -3.07 -20.60
N ASP A 157 25.86 -4.20 -21.30
CA ASP A 157 25.41 -4.37 -22.69
C ASP A 157 23.94 -4.81 -22.81
N PHE A 158 23.20 -4.72 -21.71
CA PHE A 158 21.77 -5.02 -21.62
C PHE A 158 20.99 -3.89 -20.95
N ASP A 159 19.70 -3.85 -21.26
CA ASP A 159 18.74 -2.99 -20.58
C ASP A 159 18.02 -3.73 -19.44
N GLY A 160 17.75 -2.99 -18.36
CA GLY A 160 16.83 -3.40 -17.31
C GLY A 160 15.38 -3.43 -17.81
N PRO A 161 14.50 -4.26 -17.21
CA PRO A 161 13.08 -4.27 -17.58
C PRO A 161 12.39 -2.96 -17.16
N ASP A 162 11.35 -2.57 -17.89
CA ASP A 162 10.54 -1.38 -17.59
C ASP A 162 9.56 -1.65 -16.44
N ILE A 163 10.09 -1.76 -15.23
CA ILE A 163 9.34 -1.95 -13.99
C ILE A 163 9.74 -0.84 -13.02
N SER A 164 8.74 -0.16 -12.45
CA SER A 164 8.98 0.85 -11.42
C SER A 164 8.17 0.58 -10.16
N SER A 165 8.76 0.86 -9.01
CA SER A 165 8.05 0.81 -7.72
C SER A 165 6.83 1.74 -7.71
N THR A 166 6.86 2.88 -8.41
CA THR A 166 5.72 3.81 -8.49
C THR A 166 4.51 3.16 -9.15
N GLU A 167 4.73 2.44 -10.25
CA GLU A 167 3.67 1.72 -10.94
C GLU A 167 3.11 0.58 -10.08
N ILE A 168 3.97 -0.15 -9.38
CA ILE A 168 3.54 -1.22 -8.47
C ILE A 168 2.63 -0.67 -7.36
N ARG A 169 3.01 0.44 -6.72
CA ARG A 169 2.17 1.07 -5.69
C ARG A 169 0.84 1.55 -6.25
N ARG A 170 0.82 2.06 -7.49
CA ARG A 170 -0.41 2.46 -8.20
C ARG A 170 -1.32 1.24 -8.43
N CYS A 171 -0.79 0.15 -8.97
CA CYS A 171 -1.53 -1.10 -9.19
C CYS A 171 -2.17 -1.61 -7.91
N VAL A 172 -1.42 -1.70 -6.81
CA VAL A 172 -1.97 -2.17 -5.53
C VAL A 172 -3.06 -1.22 -5.02
N ALA A 173 -2.84 0.09 -5.08
CA ALA A 173 -3.83 1.09 -4.67
C ALA A 173 -5.13 0.99 -5.49
N GLU A 174 -5.05 0.62 -6.77
CA GLU A 174 -6.19 0.43 -7.68
C GLU A 174 -6.81 -0.97 -7.58
N GLY A 175 -6.32 -1.84 -6.70
CA GLY A 175 -6.81 -3.21 -6.51
C GLY A 175 -6.33 -4.20 -7.57
N LEU A 176 -5.31 -3.84 -8.37
CA LEU A 176 -4.73 -4.67 -9.42
C LEU A 176 -3.65 -5.62 -8.87
N SER A 177 -3.49 -6.77 -9.51
CA SER A 177 -2.47 -7.76 -9.15
C SER A 177 -1.06 -7.29 -9.54
N VAL A 178 -0.08 -7.56 -8.66
CA VAL A 178 1.34 -7.23 -8.87
C VAL A 178 2.26 -8.45 -8.90
N ASN A 179 1.71 -9.67 -8.92
CA ASN A 179 2.49 -10.93 -8.85
C ASN A 179 3.53 -11.04 -10.00
N HIS A 180 3.25 -10.43 -11.15
CA HIS A 180 4.15 -10.42 -12.30
C HIS A 180 5.23 -9.32 -12.22
N LEU A 181 5.15 -8.39 -11.26
CA LEU A 181 6.05 -7.25 -11.12
C LEU A 181 7.03 -7.41 -9.95
N VAL A 182 6.64 -8.13 -8.90
CA VAL A 182 7.47 -8.36 -7.70
C VAL A 182 7.74 -9.85 -7.47
N PRO A 183 8.78 -10.22 -6.71
CA PRO A 183 8.96 -11.59 -6.25
C PRO A 183 7.73 -12.10 -5.47
N ASP A 184 7.46 -13.40 -5.51
CA ASP A 184 6.18 -13.95 -5.03
C ASP A 184 6.01 -13.76 -3.51
N GLY A 185 7.08 -13.95 -2.74
CA GLY A 185 7.05 -13.67 -1.30
C GLY A 185 6.84 -12.19 -0.99
N VAL A 186 7.30 -11.28 -1.86
CA VAL A 186 7.09 -9.84 -1.71
C VAL A 186 5.63 -9.48 -2.01
N ALA A 187 5.01 -10.09 -3.04
CA ALA A 187 3.58 -9.92 -3.30
C ALA A 187 2.73 -10.39 -2.12
N ALA A 188 3.07 -11.56 -1.55
CA ALA A 188 2.39 -12.09 -0.37
C ALA A 188 2.51 -11.15 0.84
N TYR A 189 3.71 -10.61 1.09
CA TYR A 189 3.94 -9.66 2.19
C TYR A 189 3.16 -8.35 2.01
N ILE A 190 3.17 -7.78 0.81
CA ILE A 190 2.39 -6.56 0.48
C ILE A 190 0.91 -6.78 0.80
N LYS A 191 0.37 -7.94 0.40
CA LYS A 191 -1.02 -8.31 0.63
C LYS A 191 -1.32 -8.48 2.12
N GLU A 192 -0.50 -9.27 2.83
CA GLU A 192 -0.68 -9.57 4.26
C GLU A 192 -0.66 -8.31 5.12
N GLN A 193 0.29 -7.42 4.85
CA GLN A 193 0.46 -6.16 5.60
C GLN A 193 -0.45 -5.03 5.10
N GLY A 194 -1.22 -5.23 4.03
CA GLY A 194 -2.09 -4.19 3.46
C GLY A 194 -1.33 -2.97 2.94
N LEU A 195 -0.07 -3.16 2.50
CA LEU A 195 0.75 -2.05 2.02
C LEU A 195 0.15 -1.46 0.75
N TYR A 196 0.33 -0.15 0.59
CA TYR A 196 -0.06 0.62 -0.61
C TYR A 196 -1.57 0.72 -0.90
N LEU A 197 -2.45 0.17 -0.04
CA LEU A 197 -3.91 0.31 -0.20
C LEU A 197 -4.41 1.76 0.00
N CYS A 198 -3.65 2.57 0.73
CA CYS A 198 -3.93 4.00 0.89
C CYS A 198 -2.64 4.80 1.16
N ALA A 199 -2.77 6.12 1.34
CA ALA A 199 -1.63 7.02 1.48
C ALA A 199 -0.98 7.02 2.88
N TYR A 200 -1.49 6.25 3.83
CA TYR A 200 -1.09 6.29 5.23
C TYR A 200 -0.99 4.89 5.83
N ASN A 201 -0.08 4.71 6.80
CA ASN A 201 -0.10 3.55 7.67
C ASN A 201 -1.22 3.66 8.72
N GLU A 202 -1.48 2.56 9.42
CA GLU A 202 -2.58 2.45 10.39
C GLU A 202 -2.52 3.53 11.47
N ASP A 203 -1.36 3.73 12.11
CA ASP A 203 -1.19 4.75 13.16
C ASP A 203 -1.61 6.14 12.69
N LYS A 204 -1.23 6.50 11.45
CA LYS A 204 -1.57 7.81 10.90
C LYS A 204 -3.04 7.92 10.49
N ILE A 205 -3.65 6.82 10.03
CA ILE A 205 -5.10 6.75 9.79
C ILE A 205 -5.84 7.00 11.11
N ILE A 206 -5.47 6.28 12.17
CA ILE A 206 -6.08 6.39 13.51
C ILE A 206 -5.87 7.80 14.08
N GLU A 207 -4.68 8.38 13.98
CA GLU A 207 -4.40 9.75 14.40
C GLU A 207 -5.31 10.76 13.66
N LYS A 208 -5.50 10.58 12.36
CA LYS A 208 -6.40 11.43 11.56
C LYS A 208 -7.86 11.25 11.96
N LEU A 209 -8.32 10.00 12.14
CA LEU A 209 -9.69 9.71 12.56
C LEU A 209 -9.99 10.34 13.91
N ARG A 210 -9.10 10.21 14.90
CA ARG A 210 -9.22 10.83 16.24
C ARG A 210 -9.49 12.34 16.22
N LYS A 211 -9.05 13.04 15.17
CA LYS A 211 -9.26 14.50 15.01
C LYS A 211 -10.63 14.85 14.43
N HIS A 212 -11.33 13.89 13.82
CA HIS A 212 -12.55 14.13 13.06
C HIS A 212 -13.77 13.33 13.55
N ILE A 213 -13.58 12.30 14.37
CA ILE A 213 -14.67 11.49 14.94
C ILE A 213 -14.53 11.39 16.45
N SER A 214 -15.65 11.16 17.16
CA SER A 214 -15.65 11.04 18.62
C SER A 214 -14.91 9.78 19.09
N LYS A 215 -14.51 9.75 20.36
CA LYS A 215 -13.86 8.58 20.98
C LYS A 215 -14.70 7.30 20.82
N HIS A 216 -15.99 7.36 21.15
CA HIS A 216 -16.92 6.24 20.99
C HIS A 216 -17.02 5.80 19.51
N ARG A 217 -17.00 6.74 18.57
CA ARG A 217 -17.06 6.41 17.14
C ARG A 217 -15.79 5.71 16.69
N LEU A 218 -14.63 6.13 17.19
CA LEU A 218 -13.37 5.45 16.90
C LEU A 218 -13.37 4.02 17.46
N GLU A 219 -13.81 3.81 18.70
CA GLU A 219 -13.94 2.48 19.31
C GLU A 219 -14.83 1.57 18.45
N HIS A 220 -15.99 2.09 18.02
CA HIS A 220 -16.89 1.40 17.10
C HIS A 220 -16.21 1.08 15.76
N THR A 221 -15.58 2.05 15.11
CA THR A 221 -14.86 1.87 13.85
C THR A 221 -13.75 0.81 13.95
N MET A 222 -13.00 0.76 15.07
CA MET A 222 -12.04 -0.31 15.32
C MET A 222 -12.73 -1.67 15.47
N GLY A 223 -13.86 -1.73 16.20
CA GLY A 223 -14.68 -2.94 16.33
C GLY A 223 -15.15 -3.48 14.98
N VAL A 224 -15.61 -2.61 14.08
CA VAL A 224 -15.98 -2.95 12.70
C VAL A 224 -14.78 -3.46 11.91
N ALA A 225 -13.64 -2.75 11.97
CA ALA A 225 -12.42 -3.14 11.26
C ALA A 225 -11.93 -4.54 11.65
N PHE A 226 -11.84 -4.83 12.96
CA PHE A 226 -11.43 -6.15 13.44
C PHE A 226 -12.46 -7.25 13.12
N THR A 227 -13.75 -6.94 13.22
CA THR A 227 -14.82 -7.89 12.86
C THR A 227 -14.77 -8.25 11.39
N ALA A 228 -14.64 -7.25 10.52
CA ALA A 228 -14.50 -7.44 9.08
C ALA A 228 -13.26 -8.27 8.75
N LYS A 229 -12.09 -7.93 9.33
CA LYS A 229 -10.84 -8.68 9.12
C LYS A 229 -10.98 -10.15 9.52
N ARG A 230 -11.58 -10.43 10.68
CA ARG A 230 -11.77 -11.80 11.21
C ARG A 230 -12.65 -12.66 10.29
N LEU A 231 -13.70 -12.06 9.72
CA LEU A 231 -14.65 -12.76 8.86
C LEU A 231 -14.20 -12.82 7.39
N ALA A 232 -13.25 -11.98 6.96
CA ALA A 232 -12.88 -11.81 5.57
C ALA A 232 -12.46 -13.10 4.86
N GLU A 233 -11.52 -13.87 5.44
CA GLU A 233 -10.98 -15.08 4.81
C GLU A 233 -12.06 -16.13 4.53
N ARG A 234 -13.02 -16.26 5.46
CA ARG A 234 -14.15 -17.19 5.35
C ARG A 234 -14.99 -16.92 4.10
N PHE A 235 -15.12 -15.66 3.71
CA PHE A 235 -15.96 -15.23 2.60
C PHE A 235 -15.17 -14.85 1.35
N GLY A 236 -13.89 -15.27 1.27
CA GLY A 236 -13.05 -15.01 0.09
C GLY A 236 -12.68 -13.53 -0.09
N VAL A 237 -12.80 -12.73 0.97
CA VAL A 237 -12.44 -11.31 0.95
C VAL A 237 -11.01 -11.15 1.49
N ASP A 238 -10.26 -10.23 0.89
CA ASP A 238 -8.93 -9.88 1.37
C ASP A 238 -8.99 -9.22 2.77
N PRO A 239 -8.34 -9.79 3.80
CA PRO A 239 -8.46 -9.28 5.17
C PRO A 239 -7.94 -7.86 5.38
N ALA A 240 -6.91 -7.45 4.63
CA ALA A 240 -6.36 -6.10 4.73
C ALA A 240 -7.29 -5.05 4.10
N ARG A 241 -7.90 -5.37 2.94
CA ARG A 241 -8.95 -4.53 2.34
C ARG A 241 -10.16 -4.43 3.26
N ALA A 242 -10.64 -5.56 3.80
CA ALA A 242 -11.75 -5.60 4.75
C ALA A 242 -11.48 -4.75 5.99
N TYR A 243 -10.29 -4.89 6.58
CA TYR A 243 -9.87 -4.09 7.72
C TYR A 243 -9.88 -2.58 7.39
N LEU A 244 -9.28 -2.18 6.27
CA LEU A 244 -9.21 -0.77 5.87
C LEU A 244 -10.59 -0.17 5.57
N ALA A 245 -11.47 -0.93 4.89
CA ALA A 245 -12.84 -0.49 4.66
C ALA A 245 -13.61 -0.33 5.98
N GLY A 246 -13.50 -1.29 6.89
CA GLY A 246 -14.08 -1.19 8.24
C GLY A 246 -13.49 -0.03 9.05
N LEU A 247 -12.19 0.25 8.92
CA LEU A 247 -11.52 1.36 9.60
C LEU A 247 -11.96 2.74 9.06
N LEU A 248 -12.43 2.81 7.81
CA LEU A 248 -12.81 4.07 7.15
C LEU A 248 -14.31 4.22 6.88
N HIS A 249 -15.15 3.21 7.14
CA HIS A 249 -16.58 3.23 6.78
C HIS A 249 -17.29 4.48 7.33
N ASP A 250 -16.96 4.87 8.56
CA ASP A 250 -17.57 5.98 9.29
C ASP A 250 -16.72 7.27 9.29
N CYS A 251 -15.71 7.38 8.42
CA CYS A 251 -14.76 8.51 8.41
C CYS A 251 -15.41 9.88 8.17
N ALA A 252 -16.64 9.92 7.63
CA ALA A 252 -17.41 11.14 7.43
C ALA A 252 -18.43 11.44 8.57
N LYS A 253 -18.62 10.57 9.57
CA LYS A 253 -19.65 10.75 10.62
C LYS A 253 -19.54 12.04 11.42
N GLY A 254 -18.32 12.55 11.61
CA GLY A 254 -18.10 13.80 12.33
C GLY A 254 -18.15 15.06 11.47
N MET A 255 -18.47 14.93 10.17
CA MET A 255 -18.63 16.09 9.29
C MET A 255 -19.95 16.81 9.53
N GLU A 256 -19.96 18.11 9.25
CA GLU A 256 -21.19 18.89 9.20
C GLU A 256 -22.09 18.42 8.05
N TYR A 257 -23.39 18.40 8.31
CA TYR A 257 -24.37 17.89 7.35
C TYR A 257 -24.33 18.64 6.01
N LYS A 258 -24.20 19.97 6.04
CA LYS A 258 -24.06 20.80 4.84
C LYS A 258 -22.82 20.42 4.00
N ASP A 259 -21.71 20.06 4.65
CA ASP A 259 -20.46 19.73 3.98
C ASP A 259 -20.54 18.33 3.36
N MET A 260 -21.20 17.37 4.05
CA MET A 260 -21.54 16.08 3.46
C MET A 260 -22.43 16.24 2.23
N CYS A 261 -23.49 17.06 2.31
CA CYS A 261 -24.38 17.31 1.18
C CYS A 261 -23.62 17.87 -0.03
N LYS A 262 -22.72 18.84 0.19
CA LYS A 262 -21.90 19.40 -0.89
C LYS A 262 -20.99 18.32 -1.50
N LEU A 263 -20.27 17.59 -0.66
CA LEU A 263 -19.34 16.54 -1.09
C LEU A 263 -20.03 15.46 -1.93
N VAL A 264 -21.22 15.02 -1.50
CA VAL A 264 -22.00 13.98 -2.18
C VAL A 264 -22.54 14.49 -3.52
N LYS A 265 -23.13 15.69 -3.56
CA LYS A 265 -23.60 16.31 -4.82
C LYS A 265 -22.50 16.44 -5.87
N ASP A 266 -21.30 16.81 -5.45
CA ASP A 266 -20.19 17.08 -6.36
C ASP A 266 -19.50 15.81 -6.88
N SER A 267 -19.70 14.64 -6.24
CA SER A 267 -18.81 13.48 -6.46
C SER A 267 -19.46 12.09 -6.43
N VAL A 268 -20.75 11.99 -6.10
CA VAL A 268 -21.45 10.71 -5.95
C VAL A 268 -22.72 10.74 -6.81
N PRO A 269 -22.63 10.34 -8.09
CA PRO A 269 -23.73 10.52 -9.05
C PRO A 269 -24.94 9.61 -8.78
N ASP A 270 -24.76 8.53 -8.02
CA ASP A 270 -25.83 7.58 -7.69
C ASP A 270 -26.62 7.97 -6.42
N ALA A 271 -26.22 9.01 -5.68
CA ALA A 271 -26.90 9.43 -4.47
C ALA A 271 -28.29 10.00 -4.76
N ASP A 272 -29.32 9.50 -4.08
CA ASP A 272 -30.70 9.92 -4.27
C ASP A 272 -31.17 10.96 -3.24
N ALA A 273 -32.37 11.52 -3.46
CA ALA A 273 -32.94 12.55 -2.59
C ALA A 273 -33.16 12.07 -1.14
N SER A 274 -33.53 10.80 -0.94
CA SER A 274 -33.77 10.25 0.39
C SER A 274 -32.46 10.12 1.18
N GLU A 275 -31.39 9.68 0.52
CA GLU A 275 -30.04 9.70 1.09
C GLU A 275 -29.62 11.12 1.48
N MET A 276 -29.88 12.09 0.60
CA MET A 276 -29.52 13.49 0.82
C MET A 276 -30.25 14.11 2.00
N GLU A 277 -31.49 13.71 2.29
CA GLU A 277 -32.31 14.24 3.39
C GLU A 277 -31.99 13.61 4.76
N SER A 278 -31.36 12.43 4.78
CA SER A 278 -31.11 11.68 6.01
C SER A 278 -29.65 11.71 6.45
N ARG A 279 -29.36 12.50 7.49
CA ARG A 279 -28.02 12.52 8.12
C ARG A 279 -27.57 11.14 8.59
N ALA A 280 -28.51 10.26 8.94
CA ALA A 280 -28.20 8.92 9.44
C ALA A 280 -27.45 8.08 8.39
N VAL A 281 -27.78 8.23 7.10
CA VAL A 281 -27.23 7.41 6.00
C VAL A 281 -26.28 8.18 5.07
N LEU A 282 -26.40 9.51 4.98
CA LEU A 282 -25.59 10.36 4.10
C LEU A 282 -24.06 10.26 4.31
N HIS A 283 -23.63 9.88 5.51
CA HIS A 283 -22.21 9.70 5.80
C HIS A 283 -21.56 8.57 5.00
N ALA A 284 -22.30 7.57 4.50
CA ALA A 284 -21.73 6.50 3.68
C ALA A 284 -21.25 6.99 2.30
N PRO A 285 -22.09 7.65 1.47
CA PRO A 285 -21.60 8.26 0.23
C PRO A 285 -20.56 9.35 0.48
N ALA A 286 -20.70 10.15 1.55
CA ALA A 286 -19.67 11.13 1.90
C ALA A 286 -18.35 10.44 2.31
N GLY A 287 -18.43 9.33 3.05
CA GLY A 287 -17.32 8.53 3.54
C GLY A 287 -16.47 7.97 2.41
N MET A 288 -17.09 7.48 1.34
CA MET A 288 -16.37 7.02 0.14
C MET A 288 -15.49 8.15 -0.43
N VAL A 289 -16.03 9.36 -0.57
CA VAL A 289 -15.29 10.50 -1.12
C VAL A 289 -14.20 10.98 -0.14
N VAL A 290 -14.46 10.94 1.16
CA VAL A 290 -13.45 11.25 2.20
C VAL A 290 -12.31 10.23 2.18
N ALA A 291 -12.60 8.94 2.13
CA ALA A 291 -11.62 7.86 2.02
C ALA A 291 -10.72 8.07 0.78
N ARG A 292 -11.31 8.40 -0.37
CA ARG A 292 -10.59 8.73 -1.59
C ARG A 292 -9.70 9.96 -1.44
N ASN A 293 -10.27 11.09 -1.04
CA ASN A 293 -9.61 12.39 -1.12
C ASN A 293 -8.65 12.65 0.06
N LYS A 294 -8.99 12.20 1.27
CA LYS A 294 -8.22 12.48 2.49
C LYS A 294 -7.31 11.34 2.92
N TYR A 295 -7.65 10.09 2.58
CA TYR A 295 -6.88 8.91 2.96
C TYR A 295 -6.15 8.28 1.76
N GLY A 296 -6.49 8.68 0.53
CA GLY A 296 -5.81 8.21 -0.69
C GLY A 296 -6.21 6.80 -1.10
N VAL A 297 -7.38 6.32 -0.66
CA VAL A 297 -7.92 5.03 -1.10
C VAL A 297 -8.32 5.13 -2.57
N ARG A 298 -7.84 4.18 -3.39
CA ARG A 298 -8.20 4.08 -4.82
C ARG A 298 -8.85 2.75 -5.18
N ASP A 299 -8.86 1.79 -4.26
CA ASP A 299 -9.38 0.45 -4.50
C ASP A 299 -10.91 0.51 -4.62
N PRO A 300 -11.48 0.10 -5.77
CA PRO A 300 -12.92 0.21 -6.01
C PRO A 300 -13.74 -0.66 -5.05
N GLN A 301 -13.22 -1.80 -4.59
CA GLN A 301 -13.92 -2.67 -3.64
C GLN A 301 -14.04 -2.02 -2.27
N ILE A 302 -12.97 -1.39 -1.80
CA ILE A 302 -12.98 -0.64 -0.51
C ILE A 302 -13.95 0.53 -0.60
N LEU A 303 -13.86 1.32 -1.67
CA LEU A 303 -14.72 2.49 -1.87
C LEU A 303 -16.19 2.09 -1.96
N SER A 304 -16.52 1.04 -2.71
CA SER A 304 -17.89 0.54 -2.83
C SER A 304 -18.45 0.02 -1.51
N ALA A 305 -17.66 -0.72 -0.74
CA ALA A 305 -18.04 -1.18 0.59
C ALA A 305 -18.37 -0.01 1.54
N ILE A 306 -17.54 1.04 1.55
CA ILE A 306 -17.83 2.25 2.33
C ILE A 306 -19.11 2.95 1.82
N ARG A 307 -19.32 3.04 0.51
CA ARG A 307 -20.52 3.69 -0.07
C ARG A 307 -21.82 2.98 0.29
N ARG A 308 -21.79 1.65 0.42
CA ARG A 308 -22.98 0.80 0.53
C ARG A 308 -23.24 0.22 1.93
N HIS A 309 -22.35 0.45 2.90
CA HIS A 309 -22.48 -0.19 4.22
C HIS A 309 -23.75 0.17 5.03
N THR A 310 -24.46 1.26 4.71
CA THR A 310 -25.66 1.68 5.45
C THR A 310 -26.96 1.17 4.87
N LEU A 311 -27.14 1.34 3.56
CA LEU A 311 -28.38 1.06 2.85
C LEU A 311 -28.31 -0.25 2.06
N GLY A 312 -27.11 -0.75 1.81
CA GLY A 312 -26.87 -1.85 0.90
C GLY A 312 -27.32 -1.53 -0.53
N GLY A 313 -27.77 -2.57 -1.22
CA GLY A 313 -28.38 -2.50 -2.55
C GLY A 313 -28.48 -3.90 -3.17
N PRO A 314 -29.05 -4.05 -4.36
CA PRO A 314 -29.06 -5.34 -5.06
C PRO A 314 -27.64 -5.82 -5.37
N ASP A 315 -27.46 -7.14 -5.47
CA ASP A 315 -26.21 -7.79 -5.90
C ASP A 315 -24.97 -7.39 -5.10
N MET A 316 -25.11 -7.33 -3.77
CA MET A 316 -24.00 -7.00 -2.87
C MET A 316 -22.84 -7.99 -3.05
N THR A 317 -21.65 -7.47 -3.29
CA THR A 317 -20.42 -8.25 -3.28
C THR A 317 -20.14 -8.80 -1.88
N PRO A 318 -19.34 -9.86 -1.74
CA PRO A 318 -18.93 -10.36 -0.41
C PRO A 318 -18.28 -9.29 0.46
N MET A 319 -17.49 -8.39 -0.15
CA MET A 319 -16.84 -7.27 0.54
C MET A 319 -17.85 -6.23 1.07
N GLU A 320 -18.87 -5.87 0.29
CA GLU A 320 -19.92 -4.95 0.74
C GLU A 320 -20.79 -5.58 1.83
N ALA A 321 -21.18 -6.84 1.66
CA ALA A 321 -21.95 -7.61 2.64
C ALA A 321 -21.18 -7.71 3.97
N LEU A 322 -19.89 -7.99 3.88
CA LEU A 322 -18.99 -8.06 5.03
C LEU A 322 -18.96 -6.76 5.83
N ILE A 323 -18.78 -5.60 5.18
CA ILE A 323 -18.72 -4.32 5.90
C ILE A 323 -20.09 -3.93 6.48
N TYR A 324 -21.18 -4.16 5.74
CA TYR A 324 -22.55 -3.94 6.26
C TYR A 324 -22.81 -4.76 7.52
N VAL A 325 -22.53 -6.07 7.46
CA VAL A 325 -22.74 -6.98 8.59
C VAL A 325 -21.80 -6.66 9.74
N ALA A 326 -20.52 -6.40 9.48
CA ALA A 326 -19.54 -6.06 10.50
C ALA A 326 -19.92 -4.77 11.26
N ASP A 327 -20.43 -3.75 10.57
CA ASP A 327 -20.95 -2.54 11.22
C ASP A 327 -22.09 -2.87 12.20
N PHE A 328 -23.00 -3.74 11.77
CA PHE A 328 -24.17 -4.12 12.55
C PHE A 328 -23.83 -4.98 13.78
N ILE A 329 -22.88 -5.91 13.66
CA ILE A 329 -22.64 -6.95 14.68
C ILE A 329 -21.47 -6.69 15.62
N GLU A 330 -20.68 -5.63 15.39
CA GLU A 330 -19.42 -5.43 16.10
C GLU A 330 -19.55 -5.54 17.64
N PRO A 331 -18.51 -6.02 18.35
CA PRO A 331 -18.62 -6.46 19.74
C PRO A 331 -19.12 -5.39 20.73
N GLY A 332 -18.87 -4.12 20.46
CA GLY A 332 -19.26 -2.98 21.29
C GLY A 332 -20.73 -2.56 21.17
N ARG A 333 -21.50 -3.16 20.25
CA ARG A 333 -22.94 -2.87 20.11
C ARG A 333 -23.70 -3.20 21.39
N LYS A 334 -24.54 -2.26 21.83
CA LYS A 334 -25.49 -2.49 22.93
C LYS A 334 -26.43 -3.64 22.56
N PRO A 335 -26.77 -4.55 23.50
CA PRO A 335 -27.68 -5.64 23.21
C PRO A 335 -29.07 -5.16 22.76
N PHE A 336 -29.62 -5.79 21.72
CA PHE A 336 -31.00 -5.62 21.26
C PHE A 336 -31.54 -6.95 20.66
N PRO A 337 -32.86 -7.14 20.59
CA PRO A 337 -33.45 -8.35 20.02
C PRO A 337 -32.96 -8.61 18.58
N GLY A 338 -32.44 -9.80 18.32
CA GLY A 338 -31.93 -10.20 17.00
C GLY A 338 -30.42 -10.04 16.79
N LEU A 339 -29.71 -9.28 17.63
CA LEU A 339 -28.24 -9.09 17.49
C LEU A 339 -27.47 -10.42 17.54
N GLU A 340 -27.78 -11.29 18.50
CA GLU A 340 -27.10 -12.60 18.63
C GLU A 340 -27.44 -13.55 17.47
N LYS A 341 -28.64 -13.43 16.90
CA LYS A 341 -29.03 -14.18 15.70
C LYS A 341 -28.18 -13.74 14.50
N ALA A 342 -28.00 -12.43 14.31
CA ALA A 342 -27.14 -11.88 13.26
C ALA A 342 -25.67 -12.29 13.44
N ARG A 343 -25.14 -12.21 14.68
CA ARG A 343 -23.79 -12.66 15.03
C ARG A 343 -23.55 -14.13 14.69
N LYS A 344 -24.49 -15.00 15.06
CA LYS A 344 -24.40 -16.44 14.73
C LYS A 344 -24.42 -16.67 13.22
N ALA A 345 -25.34 -16.04 12.50
CA ALA A 345 -25.43 -16.18 11.05
C ALA A 345 -24.13 -15.71 10.35
N ALA A 346 -23.50 -14.63 10.85
CA ALA A 346 -22.28 -14.10 10.28
C ALA A 346 -21.07 -15.05 10.36
N GLU A 347 -21.11 -16.07 11.22
CA GLU A 347 -20.08 -17.12 11.27
C GLU A 347 -20.27 -18.20 10.20
N GLU A 348 -21.48 -18.33 9.64
CA GLU A 348 -21.88 -19.42 8.76
C GLU A 348 -22.06 -18.93 7.32
N ASP A 349 -22.87 -17.88 7.13
CA ASP A 349 -23.26 -17.36 5.83
C ASP A 349 -23.46 -15.83 5.90
N ILE A 350 -22.61 -15.09 5.17
CA ILE A 350 -22.62 -13.64 5.18
C ILE A 350 -23.90 -13.04 4.60
N TYR A 351 -24.54 -13.72 3.64
CA TYR A 351 -25.77 -13.26 3.01
C TYR A 351 -26.99 -13.55 3.89
N ALA A 352 -27.00 -14.68 4.59
CA ALA A 352 -27.99 -14.92 5.64
C ALA A 352 -27.90 -13.89 6.76
N ALA A 353 -26.67 -13.55 7.20
CA ALA A 353 -26.44 -12.49 8.18
C ALA A 353 -26.87 -11.11 7.64
N LEU A 354 -26.54 -10.79 6.39
CA LEU A 354 -26.93 -9.56 5.73
C LEU A 354 -28.46 -9.40 5.69
N ARG A 355 -29.18 -10.46 5.33
CA ARG A 355 -30.66 -10.48 5.35
C ARG A 355 -31.18 -10.14 6.74
N ILE A 356 -30.69 -10.82 7.78
CA ILE A 356 -31.12 -10.58 9.18
C ILE A 356 -30.84 -9.12 9.58
N CYS A 357 -29.64 -8.60 9.31
CA CYS A 357 -29.29 -7.22 9.64
C CYS A 357 -30.19 -6.20 8.91
N ALA A 358 -30.52 -6.47 7.64
CA ALA A 358 -31.38 -5.61 6.83
C ALA A 358 -32.85 -5.64 7.28
N GLU A 359 -33.37 -6.82 7.63
CA GLU A 359 -34.72 -6.99 8.20
C GLU A 359 -34.85 -6.22 9.52
N LEU A 360 -33.91 -6.41 10.45
CA LEU A 360 -33.90 -5.72 11.75
C LEU A 360 -33.78 -4.20 11.59
N SER A 361 -32.92 -3.74 10.68
CA SER A 361 -32.79 -2.32 10.34
C SER A 361 -34.10 -1.76 9.78
N SER A 362 -34.77 -2.51 8.90
CA SER A 362 -36.03 -2.10 8.25
C SER A 362 -37.20 -2.05 9.23
N GLU A 363 -37.29 -3.02 10.15
CA GLU A 363 -38.26 -3.03 11.25
C GLU A 363 -38.07 -1.82 12.15
N TYR A 364 -36.83 -1.52 12.55
CA TYR A 364 -36.51 -0.36 13.37
C TYR A 364 -36.91 0.96 12.70
N VAL A 365 -36.61 1.13 11.40
CA VAL A 365 -36.99 2.33 10.63
C VAL A 365 -38.52 2.44 10.54
N SER A 366 -39.21 1.34 10.27
CA SER A 366 -40.68 1.30 10.17
C SER A 366 -41.35 1.62 11.51
N GLN A 367 -40.79 1.17 12.63
CA GLN A 367 -41.28 1.51 13.99
C GLN A 367 -41.14 3.01 14.30
N GLN A 368 -40.24 3.73 13.62
CA GLN A 368 -40.13 5.19 13.73
C GLN A 368 -41.11 5.94 12.80
N GLY A 369 -41.97 5.22 12.07
CA GLY A 369 -42.90 5.81 11.10
C GLY A 369 -42.23 6.31 9.82
N LEU A 370 -40.99 5.87 9.55
CA LEU A 370 -40.24 6.22 8.35
C LEU A 370 -40.34 5.09 7.31
N PRO A 371 -40.37 5.41 6.01
CA PRO A 371 -40.35 4.40 4.95
C PRO A 371 -38.97 3.73 4.87
N VAL A 372 -38.95 2.43 4.60
CA VAL A 372 -37.73 1.69 4.28
C VAL A 372 -37.17 2.19 2.95
N HIS A 373 -35.85 2.38 2.90
CA HIS A 373 -35.19 2.91 1.71
C HIS A 373 -35.28 1.92 0.53
N PRO A 374 -35.57 2.37 -0.71
CA PRO A 374 -35.70 1.48 -1.87
C PRO A 374 -34.49 0.57 -2.11
N ARG A 375 -33.26 1.05 -1.88
CA ARG A 375 -32.04 0.23 -1.96
C ARG A 375 -32.04 -0.95 -1.00
N THR A 376 -32.47 -0.74 0.24
CA THR A 376 -32.55 -1.79 1.25
C THR A 376 -33.65 -2.78 0.90
N GLN A 377 -34.78 -2.31 0.38
CA GLN A 377 -35.84 -3.19 -0.11
C GLN A 377 -35.37 -4.05 -1.29
N ALA A 378 -34.75 -3.44 -2.31
CA ALA A 378 -34.21 -4.17 -3.46
C ALA A 378 -33.13 -5.19 -3.06
N MET A 379 -32.34 -4.88 -2.03
CA MET A 379 -31.39 -5.82 -1.44
C MET A 379 -32.11 -7.03 -0.81
N LEU A 380 -33.16 -6.80 0.00
CA LEU A 380 -33.94 -7.88 0.61
C LEU A 380 -34.64 -8.77 -0.43
N ASP A 381 -35.08 -8.17 -1.54
CA ASP A 381 -35.75 -8.88 -2.62
C ASP A 381 -34.80 -9.78 -3.44
N THR A 382 -33.49 -9.50 -3.42
CA THR A 382 -32.48 -10.16 -4.26
C THR A 382 -31.54 -11.09 -3.51
N ILE A 383 -31.31 -10.85 -2.20
CA ILE A 383 -30.58 -11.80 -1.36
C ILE A 383 -31.34 -13.12 -1.41
N GLN A 384 -30.65 -14.22 -1.76
CA GLN A 384 -31.20 -15.58 -1.72
C GLN A 384 -30.98 -16.17 -0.33
#